data_AF-A0A3C0I5Q8-F1
#
_entry.id   AF-A0A3C0I5Q8-F1
#
_cell.length_a   1.000
_cell.length_b   1.000
_cell.length_c   1.000
_cell.angle_alpha   90.00
_cell.angle_beta   90.00
_cell.angle_gamma   90.00
#
_symmetry.space_group_name_H-M   'P 1'
#
loop_
_entity.id
_entity.type
_entity.pdbx_description
1 polymer ?
#
loop_
_entity_poly.entity_id
_entity_poly.type
_entity_poly.pdbx_seq_one_letter_code
_entity_poly.pdbx_strand_id
1 'polypeptide(L)'
;AEYRGDFVQIKNALETASVKMSKATTQNSIQDWLKTGQTQLSEQISGEQEIIQLAKNIITFLATYLDMPVGLFYRLEEPKKDQKPRLKLIASYAYTHRKGVSTDFQIGEGMVGQSALEQKPILMTKVPDNYYLRIQSGLGQGLPHHVLLQPFMYEDTLKGVIELASFKSITEIQQDFLNQIMPSIGIAINSAESRTRMQVLLEKSRIQTEELQTQTEELQTQQEELRQTNEELEERTRELERQKENIRDKNQALEQTKADMETAKVAIEKKAHELELASKYKSEFLANMSHELRTPLNSLLILAQLLSENMNGNLTEQEVEYAQTIYSAGSDLLTLINEILDLSKVEAGKIEVNPEDWALVELVEVIEYKFRPVADKKGLVFQITIAKDVPQRLHTDAHRLQQIINNLLSNALKFTSEGEVKLTIESLKSPQAQKTLAPLFQMEGPLQKGHFMVFSVSD
;
A
#
# COMPACT_ATOMS: atom_id res chain seq x y z
N ALA A 1 -77.89 72.29 -85.19
CA ALA A 1 -76.87 72.63 -84.17
C ALA A 1 -76.59 71.44 -83.25
N GLU A 2 -77.61 70.66 -82.86
CA GLU A 2 -77.47 69.48 -81.97
C GLU A 2 -76.54 68.37 -82.49
N TYR A 3 -76.61 67.99 -83.78
CA TYR A 3 -75.76 66.93 -84.35
C TYR A 3 -74.24 67.20 -84.30
N ARG A 4 -73.81 68.46 -84.18
CA ARG A 4 -72.40 68.81 -83.99
C ARG A 4 -71.95 68.66 -82.52
N GLY A 5 -72.86 68.77 -81.56
CA GLY A 5 -72.57 68.61 -80.14
C GLY A 5 -72.32 67.15 -79.75
N ASP A 6 -73.15 66.24 -80.25
CA ASP A 6 -73.05 64.80 -79.97
C ASP A 6 -71.78 64.17 -80.58
N PHE A 7 -71.39 64.60 -81.79
CA PHE A 7 -70.16 64.13 -82.43
C PHE A 7 -68.91 64.58 -81.68
N VAL A 8 -68.91 65.79 -81.12
CA VAL A 8 -67.81 66.31 -80.28
C VAL A 8 -67.75 65.58 -78.94
N GLN A 9 -68.89 65.25 -78.33
CA GLN A 9 -68.93 64.44 -77.11
C GLN A 9 -68.40 63.03 -77.31
N ILE A 10 -68.79 62.35 -78.39
CA ILE A 10 -68.29 61.00 -78.71
C ILE A 10 -66.79 61.01 -79.02
N LYS A 11 -66.32 62.01 -79.79
CA LYS A 11 -64.89 62.19 -80.06
C LYS A 11 -64.09 62.37 -78.76
N ASN A 12 -64.54 63.25 -77.87
CA ASN A 12 -63.88 63.50 -76.59
C ASN A 12 -63.93 62.27 -75.66
N ALA A 13 -65.03 61.52 -75.67
CA ALA A 13 -65.16 60.28 -74.91
C ALA A 13 -64.23 59.18 -75.43
N LEU A 14 -64.09 59.03 -76.75
CA LEU A 14 -63.18 58.06 -77.37
C LEU A 14 -61.71 58.45 -77.16
N GLU A 15 -61.37 59.73 -77.28
CA GLU A 15 -60.04 60.25 -76.96
C GLU A 15 -59.69 60.02 -75.48
N THR A 16 -60.64 60.29 -74.57
CA THR A 16 -60.46 60.05 -73.13
C THR A 16 -60.32 58.55 -72.82
N ALA A 17 -61.12 57.69 -73.46
CA ALA A 17 -61.05 56.25 -73.30
C ALA A 17 -59.73 55.68 -73.84
N SER A 18 -59.26 56.16 -75.00
CA SER A 18 -57.96 55.76 -75.58
C SER A 18 -56.79 56.16 -74.68
N VAL A 19 -56.81 57.37 -74.12
CA VAL A 19 -55.79 57.84 -73.17
C VAL A 19 -55.83 57.03 -71.87
N LYS A 20 -57.03 56.76 -71.33
CA LYS A 20 -57.18 55.91 -70.13
C LYS A 20 -56.72 54.48 -70.39
N MET A 21 -57.07 53.91 -71.54
CA MET A 21 -56.68 52.55 -71.91
C MET A 21 -55.17 52.45 -72.12
N SER A 22 -54.54 53.41 -72.79
CA SER A 22 -53.07 53.47 -72.94
C SER A 22 -52.35 53.61 -71.60
N LYS A 23 -52.87 54.43 -70.68
CA LYS A 23 -52.37 54.53 -69.30
C LYS A 23 -52.52 53.21 -68.54
N ALA A 24 -53.68 52.56 -68.64
CA ALA A 24 -53.95 51.27 -68.00
C ALA A 24 -53.05 50.15 -68.55
N THR A 25 -52.83 50.09 -69.87
CA THR A 25 -51.92 49.11 -70.49
C THR A 25 -50.48 49.31 -70.04
N THR A 26 -50.01 50.55 -69.99
CA THR A 26 -48.67 50.88 -69.46
C THR A 26 -48.55 50.47 -67.99
N GLN A 27 -49.56 50.78 -67.18
CA GLN A 27 -49.56 50.44 -65.75
C GLN A 27 -49.62 48.93 -65.51
N ASN A 28 -50.39 48.18 -66.29
CA ASN A 28 -50.41 46.72 -66.25
C ASN A 28 -49.04 46.13 -66.62
N SER A 29 -48.39 46.65 -67.67
CA SER A 29 -47.06 46.19 -68.08
C SER A 29 -46.00 46.39 -66.98
N ILE A 30 -46.09 47.52 -66.25
CA ILE A 30 -45.23 47.78 -65.09
C ILE A 30 -45.50 46.76 -63.98
N GLN A 31 -46.77 46.51 -63.65
CA GLN A 31 -47.14 45.53 -62.62
C GLN A 31 -46.70 44.11 -62.99
N ASP A 32 -46.86 43.71 -64.25
CA ASP A 32 -46.42 42.40 -64.75
C ASP A 32 -44.90 42.25 -64.65
N TRP A 33 -44.14 43.29 -64.99
CA TRP A 33 -42.68 43.30 -64.82
C TRP A 33 -42.27 43.22 -63.33
N LEU A 34 -42.91 43.99 -62.44
CA LEU A 34 -42.61 43.92 -61.00
C LEU A 34 -42.89 42.51 -60.45
N LYS A 35 -44.06 41.95 -60.76
CA LYS A 35 -44.49 40.64 -60.28
C LYS A 35 -43.60 39.51 -60.80
N THR A 36 -43.25 39.55 -62.09
CA THR A 36 -42.36 38.56 -62.70
C THR A 36 -41.00 38.55 -61.98
N GLY A 37 -40.42 39.72 -61.75
CA GLY A 37 -39.16 39.84 -61.03
C GLY A 37 -39.24 39.33 -59.58
N GLN A 38 -40.35 39.61 -58.89
CA GLN A 38 -40.57 39.11 -57.51
C GLN A 38 -40.65 37.58 -57.48
N THR A 39 -41.38 36.96 -58.42
CA THR A 39 -41.48 35.50 -58.53
C THR A 39 -40.12 34.87 -58.82
N GLN A 40 -39.38 35.40 -59.81
CA GLN A 40 -38.06 34.87 -60.14
C GLN A 40 -37.07 35.02 -58.99
N LEU A 41 -37.07 36.16 -58.29
CA LEU A 41 -36.25 36.33 -57.09
C LEU A 41 -36.63 35.30 -56.01
N SER A 42 -37.93 35.11 -55.78
CA SER A 42 -38.44 34.15 -54.79
C SER A 42 -37.90 32.74 -55.06
N GLU A 43 -37.82 32.32 -56.32
CA GLU A 43 -37.19 31.06 -56.71
C GLU A 43 -35.68 31.03 -56.40
N GLN A 44 -34.96 32.13 -56.64
CA GLN A 44 -33.51 32.21 -56.34
C GLN A 44 -33.19 32.17 -54.84
N ILE A 45 -34.06 32.74 -54.00
CA ILE A 45 -33.87 32.79 -52.55
C ILE A 45 -34.47 31.61 -51.79
N SER A 46 -35.23 30.76 -52.48
CA SER A 46 -35.89 29.60 -51.88
C SER A 46 -34.92 28.47 -51.55
N GLY A 47 -35.27 27.68 -50.54
CA GLY A 47 -34.53 26.50 -50.12
C GLY A 47 -33.43 26.77 -49.08
N GLU A 48 -32.77 25.68 -48.67
CA GLU A 48 -31.70 25.71 -47.67
C GLU A 48 -30.34 25.96 -48.33
N GLN A 49 -30.07 27.22 -48.63
CA GLN A 49 -28.81 27.64 -49.22
C GLN A 49 -27.85 28.21 -48.18
N GLU A 50 -26.56 27.98 -48.37
CA GLU A 50 -25.50 28.67 -47.62
C GLU A 50 -25.49 30.17 -47.95
N ILE A 51 -25.14 31.00 -46.96
CA ILE A 51 -25.21 32.47 -47.02
C ILE A 51 -24.46 33.03 -48.24
N ILE A 52 -23.25 32.51 -48.52
CA ILE A 52 -22.41 32.99 -49.64
C ILE A 52 -23.07 32.65 -50.98
N GLN A 53 -23.59 31.44 -51.14
CA GLN A 53 -24.24 31.01 -52.36
C GLN A 53 -25.56 31.75 -52.58
N LEU A 54 -26.35 31.94 -51.53
CA LEU A 54 -27.58 32.71 -51.54
C LEU A 54 -27.31 34.16 -51.98
N ALA A 55 -26.32 34.83 -51.38
CA ALA A 55 -25.92 36.18 -51.76
C ALA A 55 -25.46 36.28 -53.22
N LYS A 56 -24.75 35.25 -53.72
CA LYS A 56 -24.33 35.14 -55.12
C LYS A 56 -25.51 34.98 -56.07
N ASN A 57 -26.50 34.17 -55.72
CA ASN A 57 -27.72 33.98 -56.51
C ASN A 57 -28.52 35.29 -56.58
N ILE A 58 -28.68 35.98 -55.44
CA ILE A 58 -29.36 37.28 -55.36
C ILE A 58 -28.66 38.32 -56.23
N ILE A 59 -27.34 38.52 -56.06
CA ILE A 59 -26.64 39.59 -56.81
C ILE A 59 -26.58 39.32 -58.31
N THR A 60 -26.47 38.04 -58.70
CA THR A 60 -26.51 37.63 -60.12
C THR A 60 -27.88 37.90 -60.73
N PHE A 61 -28.95 37.56 -60.01
CA PHE A 61 -30.31 37.83 -60.43
C PHE A 61 -30.56 39.34 -60.58
N LEU A 62 -30.21 40.13 -59.57
CA LEU A 62 -30.41 41.59 -59.59
C LEU A 62 -29.66 42.24 -60.76
N ALA A 63 -28.39 41.88 -60.93
CA ALA A 63 -27.56 42.42 -62.02
C ALA A 63 -28.15 42.08 -63.41
N THR A 64 -28.63 40.85 -63.59
CA THR A 64 -29.20 40.39 -64.86
C THR A 64 -30.58 40.98 -65.13
N TYR A 65 -31.48 40.94 -64.14
CA TYR A 65 -32.86 41.40 -64.27
C TYR A 65 -32.98 42.91 -64.44
N LEU A 66 -32.09 43.67 -63.79
CA LEU A 66 -32.04 45.14 -63.87
C LEU A 66 -31.14 45.66 -64.99
N ASP A 67 -30.49 44.79 -65.77
CA ASP A 67 -29.50 45.17 -66.79
C ASP A 67 -28.40 46.08 -66.20
N MET A 68 -27.87 45.67 -65.04
CA MET A 68 -26.80 46.36 -64.32
C MET A 68 -25.52 45.53 -64.40
N PRO A 69 -24.50 45.97 -65.16
CA PRO A 69 -23.32 45.16 -65.47
C PRO A 69 -22.48 44.72 -64.28
N VAL A 70 -22.54 45.41 -63.14
CA VAL A 70 -21.74 45.08 -61.95
C VAL A 70 -22.61 45.16 -60.71
N GLY A 71 -22.47 44.18 -59.82
CA GLY A 71 -23.15 44.14 -58.53
C GLY A 71 -22.26 43.60 -57.42
N LEU A 72 -22.34 44.19 -56.23
CA LEU A 72 -21.62 43.79 -55.03
C LEU A 72 -22.60 43.59 -53.88
N PHE A 73 -22.39 42.52 -53.11
CA PHE A 73 -23.25 42.16 -51.99
C PHE A 73 -22.44 42.23 -50.69
N TYR A 74 -22.69 43.28 -49.90
CA TYR A 74 -22.08 43.48 -48.60
C TYR A 74 -23.02 43.00 -47.51
N ARG A 75 -22.50 42.16 -46.61
CA ARG A 75 -23.22 41.71 -45.41
C ARG A 75 -22.65 42.40 -44.18
N LEU A 76 -23.52 42.80 -43.27
CA LEU A 76 -23.11 43.27 -41.96
C LEU A 76 -22.63 42.07 -41.12
N GLU A 77 -21.39 42.08 -40.67
CA GLU A 77 -20.89 41.08 -39.73
C GLU A 77 -21.19 41.51 -38.30
N GLU A 78 -21.69 40.57 -37.48
CA GLU A 78 -21.80 40.80 -36.04
C GLU A 78 -20.40 41.10 -35.46
N PRO A 79 -20.26 42.15 -34.63
CA PRO A 79 -18.99 42.50 -34.04
C PRO A 79 -18.48 41.38 -33.13
N LYS A 80 -17.21 41.00 -33.29
CA LYS A 80 -16.49 40.26 -32.24
C LYS A 80 -16.30 41.18 -31.04
N LYS A 81 -16.09 40.61 -29.83
CA LYS A 81 -15.76 41.40 -28.62
C LYS A 81 -14.70 42.45 -28.97
N ASP A 82 -15.00 43.71 -28.64
CA ASP A 82 -14.19 44.91 -28.85
C ASP A 82 -13.99 45.40 -30.30
N GLN A 83 -14.77 44.92 -31.27
CA GLN A 83 -14.75 45.42 -32.66
C GLN A 83 -16.02 46.18 -33.03
N LYS A 84 -15.89 47.20 -33.88
CA LYS A 84 -17.03 47.88 -34.50
C LYS A 84 -17.66 46.99 -35.58
N PRO A 85 -18.98 47.08 -35.81
CA PRO A 85 -19.64 46.34 -36.90
C PRO A 85 -19.08 46.77 -38.26
N ARG A 86 -18.90 45.80 -39.16
CA ARG A 86 -18.34 46.02 -40.50
C ARG A 86 -19.19 45.36 -41.56
N LEU A 87 -19.30 46.02 -42.71
CA LEU A 87 -19.89 45.52 -43.94
C LEU A 87 -18.80 44.84 -44.75
N LYS A 88 -18.96 43.54 -45.01
CA LYS A 88 -18.00 42.71 -45.73
C LYS A 88 -18.59 42.23 -47.03
N LEU A 89 -17.81 42.34 -48.12
CA LEU A 89 -18.18 41.77 -49.41
C LEU A 89 -18.21 40.23 -49.32
N ILE A 90 -19.39 39.63 -49.52
CA ILE A 90 -19.56 38.16 -49.48
C ILE A 90 -19.88 37.56 -50.85
N ALA A 91 -20.39 38.37 -51.79
CA ALA A 91 -20.65 37.95 -53.16
C ALA A 91 -20.56 39.13 -54.13
N SER A 92 -20.32 38.83 -55.40
CA SER A 92 -20.29 39.84 -56.46
C SER A 92 -20.68 39.25 -57.82
N TYR A 93 -21.11 40.13 -58.72
CA TYR A 93 -21.40 39.85 -60.13
C TYR A 93 -20.49 40.73 -61.00
N ALA A 94 -19.74 40.09 -61.90
CA ALA A 94 -18.83 40.72 -62.85
C ALA A 94 -17.83 41.74 -62.23
N TYR A 95 -17.44 41.53 -60.98
CA TYR A 95 -16.43 42.31 -60.29
C TYR A 95 -15.11 41.55 -60.20
N THR A 96 -14.01 42.22 -60.53
CA THR A 96 -12.65 41.68 -60.33
C THR A 96 -11.99 42.43 -59.18
N HIS A 97 -11.64 41.71 -58.11
CA HIS A 97 -10.98 42.31 -56.95
C HIS A 97 -9.62 42.89 -57.34
N ARG A 98 -9.33 44.12 -56.89
CA ARG A 98 -8.07 44.83 -57.15
C ARG A 98 -7.28 45.00 -55.86
N LYS A 99 -5.97 44.72 -55.93
CA LYS A 99 -5.04 44.97 -54.81
C LYS A 99 -5.14 46.45 -54.39
N GLY A 100 -5.43 46.70 -53.12
CA GLY A 100 -5.52 48.04 -52.53
C GLY A 100 -6.93 48.63 -52.43
N VAL A 101 -7.98 47.94 -52.92
CA VAL A 101 -9.38 48.34 -52.71
C VAL A 101 -9.95 47.57 -51.53
N SER A 102 -10.40 48.27 -50.48
CA SER A 102 -11.02 47.63 -49.32
C SER A 102 -12.33 46.95 -49.72
N THR A 103 -12.58 45.76 -49.20
CA THR A 103 -13.85 45.03 -49.30
C THR A 103 -14.65 45.09 -47.99
N ASP A 104 -14.09 45.76 -46.99
CA ASP A 104 -14.57 45.74 -45.61
C ASP A 104 -14.70 47.19 -45.09
N PHE A 105 -15.93 47.63 -44.81
CA PHE A 105 -16.25 49.02 -44.45
C PHE A 105 -16.91 49.09 -43.08
N GLN A 106 -16.54 50.05 -42.24
CA GLN A 106 -17.30 50.36 -41.02
C GLN A 106 -18.62 51.07 -41.37
N ILE A 107 -19.57 51.05 -40.45
CA ILE A 107 -20.76 51.90 -40.56
C ILE A 107 -20.33 53.38 -40.60
N GLY A 108 -20.85 54.13 -41.56
CA GLY A 108 -20.44 55.51 -41.87
C GLY A 108 -19.15 55.63 -42.69
N GLU A 109 -18.45 54.54 -43.01
CA GLU A 109 -17.24 54.56 -43.82
C GLU A 109 -17.55 54.41 -45.32
N GLY A 110 -17.17 55.43 -46.11
CA GLY A 110 -17.42 55.45 -47.54
C GLY A 110 -18.91 55.42 -47.89
N MET A 111 -19.24 55.25 -49.17
CA MET A 111 -20.64 55.27 -49.60
C MET A 111 -21.40 54.05 -49.08
N VAL A 112 -20.76 52.87 -49.05
CA VAL A 112 -21.35 51.62 -48.55
C VAL A 112 -21.70 51.76 -47.07
N GLY A 113 -20.76 52.22 -46.24
CA GLY A 113 -21.01 52.46 -44.83
C GLY A 113 -21.99 53.61 -44.57
N GLN A 114 -22.01 54.65 -45.39
CA GLN A 114 -22.96 55.76 -45.26
C GLN A 114 -24.40 55.33 -45.56
N SER A 115 -24.62 54.54 -46.62
CA SER A 115 -25.95 53.99 -46.93
C SER A 115 -26.47 53.09 -45.81
N ALA A 116 -25.58 52.31 -45.20
CA ALA A 116 -25.89 51.53 -44.01
C ALA A 116 -26.22 52.37 -42.77
N LEU A 117 -25.50 53.47 -42.54
CA LEU A 117 -25.73 54.38 -41.42
C LEU A 117 -27.09 55.08 -41.52
N GLU A 118 -27.43 55.56 -42.72
CA GLU A 118 -28.70 56.25 -42.97
C GLU A 118 -29.89 55.30 -43.16
N GLN A 119 -29.61 54.01 -43.42
CA GLN A 119 -30.59 52.99 -43.79
C GLN A 119 -31.47 53.42 -44.97
N LYS A 120 -30.87 54.18 -45.90
CA LYS A 120 -31.52 54.73 -47.08
C LYS A 120 -30.72 54.42 -48.35
N PRO A 121 -31.41 54.27 -49.49
CA PRO A 121 -30.74 54.13 -50.76
C PRO A 121 -29.97 55.40 -51.11
N ILE A 122 -28.75 55.24 -51.62
CA ILE A 122 -27.92 56.34 -52.14
C ILE A 122 -27.72 56.13 -53.63
N LEU A 123 -28.21 57.08 -54.43
CA LEU A 123 -28.03 57.10 -55.88
C LEU A 123 -26.99 58.15 -56.28
N MET A 124 -25.88 57.70 -56.87
CA MET A 124 -24.87 58.57 -57.46
C MET A 124 -25.09 58.63 -58.97
N THR A 125 -25.31 59.83 -59.50
CA THR A 125 -25.53 60.11 -60.94
C THR A 125 -24.33 60.77 -61.62
N LYS A 126 -23.33 61.19 -60.83
CA LYS A 126 -22.07 61.79 -61.29
C LYS A 126 -20.92 61.12 -60.56
N VAL A 127 -20.52 59.96 -61.05
CA VAL A 127 -19.44 59.17 -60.47
C VAL A 127 -18.09 59.84 -60.79
N PRO A 128 -17.26 60.17 -59.78
CA PRO A 128 -15.94 60.75 -60.01
C PRO A 128 -15.00 59.82 -60.78
N ASP A 129 -14.07 60.39 -61.55
CA ASP A 129 -13.11 59.61 -62.36
C ASP A 129 -12.19 58.71 -61.53
N ASN A 130 -12.00 59.03 -60.24
CA ASN A 130 -11.22 58.26 -59.29
C ASN A 130 -12.04 57.22 -58.52
N TYR A 131 -13.31 56.99 -58.88
CA TYR A 131 -14.10 55.92 -58.29
C TYR A 131 -13.48 54.55 -58.61
N TYR A 132 -13.43 53.69 -57.58
CA TYR A 132 -12.69 52.43 -57.63
C TYR A 132 -13.43 51.33 -58.40
N LEU A 133 -14.76 51.40 -58.45
CA LEU A 133 -15.58 50.43 -59.18
C LEU A 133 -15.51 50.68 -60.68
N ARG A 134 -15.17 49.65 -61.45
CA ARG A 134 -15.09 49.70 -62.93
C ARG A 134 -15.92 48.57 -63.52
N ILE A 135 -16.67 48.87 -64.57
CA ILE A 135 -17.35 47.87 -65.39
C ILE A 135 -16.32 47.32 -66.36
N GLN A 136 -15.95 46.05 -66.19
CA GLN A 136 -14.88 45.42 -66.95
C GLN A 136 -15.42 44.44 -67.99
N SER A 137 -14.83 44.49 -69.18
CA SER A 137 -14.96 43.50 -70.24
C SER A 137 -13.60 42.80 -70.45
N GLY A 138 -13.58 41.69 -71.19
CA GLY A 138 -12.33 41.01 -71.54
C GLY A 138 -11.33 41.87 -72.32
N LEU A 139 -11.78 42.96 -72.96
CA LEU A 139 -10.97 43.83 -73.82
C LEU A 139 -10.79 45.26 -73.27
N GLY A 140 -11.40 45.61 -72.13
CA GLY A 140 -11.34 46.99 -71.62
C GLY A 140 -12.14 47.24 -70.36
N GLN A 141 -12.14 48.49 -69.88
CA GLN A 141 -12.85 48.92 -68.67
C GLN A 141 -13.53 50.28 -68.89
N GLY A 142 -14.71 50.46 -68.29
CA GLY A 142 -15.47 51.72 -68.29
C GLY A 142 -15.84 52.18 -66.88
N LEU A 143 -16.02 53.48 -66.72
CA LEU A 143 -16.59 54.08 -65.51
C LEU A 143 -18.12 53.96 -65.54
N PRO A 144 -18.76 53.48 -64.48
CA PRO A 144 -20.21 53.56 -64.39
C PRO A 144 -20.64 55.03 -64.32
N HIS A 145 -21.74 55.37 -64.97
CA HIS A 145 -22.34 56.70 -64.83
C HIS A 145 -23.26 56.77 -63.61
N HIS A 146 -23.84 55.63 -63.23
CA HIS A 146 -24.78 55.51 -62.13
C HIS A 146 -24.34 54.40 -61.18
N VAL A 147 -24.33 54.70 -59.88
CA VAL A 147 -24.08 53.73 -58.82
C VAL A 147 -25.18 53.87 -57.78
N LEU A 148 -25.84 52.76 -57.46
CA LEU A 148 -26.88 52.67 -56.45
C LEU A 148 -26.40 51.81 -55.30
N LEU A 149 -26.48 52.36 -54.09
CA LEU A 149 -26.26 51.62 -52.86
C LEU A 149 -27.61 51.44 -52.18
N GLN A 150 -28.05 50.20 -52.08
CA GLN A 150 -29.36 49.82 -51.55
C GLN A 150 -29.17 49.02 -50.26
N PRO A 151 -29.55 49.56 -49.08
CA PRO A 151 -29.53 48.79 -47.84
C PRO A 151 -30.69 47.80 -47.82
N PHE A 152 -30.48 46.64 -47.19
CA PHE A 152 -31.53 45.66 -46.93
C PHE A 152 -31.58 45.29 -45.45
N MET A 153 -32.81 45.08 -44.97
CA MET A 153 -33.16 45.06 -43.55
C MET A 153 -34.01 43.82 -43.23
N TYR A 154 -33.96 43.36 -41.99
CA TYR A 154 -34.89 42.39 -41.41
C TYR A 154 -35.43 42.96 -40.10
N GLU A 155 -36.75 43.10 -39.94
CA GLU A 155 -37.39 43.68 -38.74
C GLU A 155 -36.65 44.93 -38.23
N ASP A 156 -36.46 45.92 -39.12
CA ASP A 156 -35.74 47.18 -38.87
C ASP A 156 -34.25 47.06 -38.49
N THR A 157 -33.70 45.85 -38.52
CA THR A 157 -32.27 45.60 -38.33
C THR A 157 -31.55 45.54 -39.67
N LEU A 158 -30.51 46.36 -39.84
CA LEU A 158 -29.66 46.33 -41.03
C LEU A 158 -28.97 44.97 -41.16
N LYS A 159 -29.12 44.34 -42.32
CA LYS A 159 -28.45 43.08 -42.66
C LYS A 159 -27.31 43.26 -43.66
N GLY A 160 -27.34 44.32 -44.47
CA GLY A 160 -26.26 44.64 -45.38
C GLY A 160 -26.62 45.70 -46.40
N VAL A 161 -25.75 45.86 -47.39
CA VAL A 161 -25.88 46.83 -48.49
C VAL A 161 -25.55 46.15 -49.81
N ILE A 162 -26.36 46.39 -50.82
CA ILE A 162 -26.12 45.96 -52.19
C ILE A 162 -25.66 47.18 -52.98
N GLU A 163 -24.52 47.09 -53.66
CA GLU A 163 -24.04 48.14 -54.57
C GLU A 163 -24.21 47.65 -56.01
N LEU A 164 -24.93 48.41 -56.83
CA LEU A 164 -25.16 48.13 -58.24
C LEU A 164 -24.65 49.29 -59.09
N ALA A 165 -24.00 48.98 -60.20
CA ALA A 165 -23.42 49.99 -61.07
C ALA A 165 -23.85 49.78 -62.53
N SER A 166 -24.18 50.89 -63.21
CA SER A 166 -24.65 50.89 -64.59
C SER A 166 -24.13 52.08 -65.40
N PHE A 167 -24.04 51.89 -66.71
CA PHE A 167 -23.83 52.98 -67.67
C PHE A 167 -25.13 53.76 -67.94
N LYS A 168 -26.29 53.11 -67.77
CA LYS A 168 -27.62 53.68 -68.02
C LYS A 168 -28.17 54.30 -66.74
N SER A 169 -29.09 55.25 -66.89
CA SER A 169 -29.84 55.81 -65.75
C SER A 169 -30.75 54.75 -65.14
N ILE A 170 -30.85 54.76 -63.82
CA ILE A 170 -31.72 53.84 -63.07
C ILE A 170 -33.14 54.41 -63.09
N THR A 171 -34.07 53.66 -63.64
CA THR A 171 -35.47 54.07 -63.80
C THR A 171 -36.25 54.00 -62.50
N GLU A 172 -37.36 54.74 -62.39
CA GLU A 172 -38.26 54.70 -61.22
C GLU A 172 -38.80 53.29 -60.98
N ILE A 173 -39.19 52.57 -62.05
CA ILE A 173 -39.70 51.19 -61.95
C ILE A 173 -38.64 50.24 -61.37
N GLN A 174 -37.36 50.41 -61.70
CA GLN A 174 -36.27 49.62 -61.13
C GLN A 174 -36.03 49.94 -59.64
N GLN A 175 -36.17 51.22 -59.24
CA GLN A 175 -36.07 51.62 -57.84
C GLN A 175 -37.25 51.07 -57.02
N ASP A 176 -38.47 51.16 -57.54
CA ASP A 176 -39.68 50.61 -56.92
C ASP A 176 -39.56 49.10 -56.75
N PHE A 177 -39.05 48.41 -57.78
CA PHE A 177 -38.77 46.98 -57.69
C PHE A 177 -37.82 46.65 -56.56
N LEU A 178 -36.64 47.28 -56.53
CA LEU A 178 -35.63 47.08 -55.49
C LEU A 178 -36.24 47.30 -54.10
N ASN A 179 -36.97 48.40 -53.90
CA ASN A 179 -37.64 48.69 -52.63
C ASN A 179 -38.64 47.60 -52.21
N GLN A 180 -39.38 47.02 -53.15
CA GLN A 180 -40.33 45.94 -52.87
C GLN A 180 -39.66 44.61 -52.52
N ILE A 181 -38.49 44.31 -53.11
CA ILE A 181 -37.82 43.03 -52.91
C ILE A 181 -36.76 43.01 -51.80
N MET A 182 -36.29 44.18 -51.33
CA MET A 182 -35.32 44.25 -50.24
C MET A 182 -35.78 43.53 -48.95
N PRO A 183 -37.06 43.63 -48.52
CA PRO A 183 -37.53 42.88 -47.35
C PRO A 183 -37.39 41.36 -47.50
N SER A 184 -37.72 40.81 -48.68
CA SER A 184 -37.59 39.37 -48.96
C SER A 184 -36.13 38.91 -48.91
N ILE A 185 -35.20 39.73 -49.43
CA ILE A 185 -33.75 39.48 -49.33
C ILE A 185 -33.31 39.50 -47.85
N GLY A 186 -33.78 40.47 -47.07
CA GLY A 186 -33.50 40.55 -45.64
C GLY A 186 -33.95 39.32 -44.86
N ILE A 187 -35.17 38.83 -45.12
CA ILE A 187 -35.70 37.60 -44.53
C ILE A 187 -34.85 36.37 -44.92
N ALA A 188 -34.49 36.24 -46.19
CA ALA A 188 -33.72 35.10 -46.68
C ALA A 188 -32.31 35.06 -46.06
N ILE A 189 -31.61 36.21 -46.02
CA ILE A 189 -30.28 36.31 -45.40
C ILE A 189 -30.35 36.05 -43.89
N ASN A 190 -31.33 36.63 -43.19
CA ASN A 190 -31.52 36.39 -41.76
C ASN A 190 -31.80 34.92 -41.45
N SER A 191 -32.59 34.25 -42.28
CA SER A 191 -32.91 32.83 -42.12
C SER A 191 -31.68 31.95 -42.32
N ALA A 192 -30.85 32.23 -43.34
CA ALA A 192 -29.60 31.50 -43.58
C ALA A 192 -28.57 31.72 -42.45
N GLU A 193 -28.48 32.94 -41.91
CA GLU A 193 -27.65 33.28 -40.75
C GLU A 193 -28.11 32.54 -39.49
N SER A 194 -29.42 32.57 -39.21
CA SER A 194 -30.01 31.89 -38.05
C SER A 194 -29.80 30.38 -38.09
N ARG A 195 -29.95 29.75 -39.26
CA ARG A 195 -29.65 28.32 -39.45
C ARG A 195 -28.19 27.98 -39.15
N THR A 196 -27.26 28.77 -39.69
CA THR A 196 -25.82 28.57 -39.46
C THR A 196 -25.48 28.70 -37.96
N ARG A 197 -26.05 29.72 -37.30
CA ARG A 197 -25.87 29.92 -35.85
C ARG A 197 -26.44 28.77 -35.03
N MET A 198 -27.60 28.26 -35.42
CA MET A 198 -28.23 27.12 -34.76
C MET A 198 -27.37 25.85 -34.86
N GLN A 199 -26.82 25.54 -36.04
CA GLN A 199 -25.92 24.38 -36.21
C GLN A 199 -24.68 24.48 -35.31
N VAL A 200 -24.05 25.65 -35.23
CA VAL A 200 -22.90 25.88 -34.35
C VAL A 200 -23.27 25.70 -32.87
N LEU A 201 -24.43 26.21 -32.45
CA LEU A 201 -24.91 26.09 -31.07
C LEU A 201 -25.28 24.64 -30.70
N LEU A 202 -25.92 23.91 -31.62
CA LEU A 202 -26.26 22.50 -31.42
C LEU A 202 -25.00 21.64 -31.27
N GLU A 203 -23.99 21.85 -32.11
CA GLU A 203 -22.74 21.12 -32.00
C GLU A 203 -22.00 21.43 -30.70
N LYS A 204 -21.99 22.71 -30.29
CA LYS A 204 -21.44 23.10 -28.98
C LYS A 204 -22.20 22.43 -27.83
N SER A 205 -23.53 22.40 -27.89
CA SER A 205 -24.37 21.73 -26.88
C SER A 205 -24.10 20.23 -26.83
N ARG A 206 -23.92 19.56 -27.98
CA ARG A 206 -23.59 18.14 -28.07
C ARG A 206 -22.26 17.84 -27.39
N ILE A 207 -21.21 18.58 -27.74
CA ILE A 207 -19.88 18.44 -27.14
C ILE A 207 -19.94 18.66 -25.62
N GLN A 208 -20.64 19.71 -25.17
CA GLN A 208 -20.79 19.97 -23.73
C GLN A 208 -21.54 18.85 -22.99
N THR A 209 -22.53 18.22 -23.65
CA THR A 209 -23.28 17.10 -23.06
C THR A 209 -22.40 15.86 -22.95
N GLU A 210 -21.59 15.56 -23.97
CA GLU A 210 -20.62 14.45 -23.95
C GLU A 210 -19.54 14.64 -22.86
N GLU A 211 -19.04 15.88 -22.69
CA GLU A 211 -18.08 16.22 -21.62
C GLU A 211 -18.69 16.05 -20.22
N LEU A 212 -19.93 16.55 -20.02
CA LEU A 212 -20.65 16.39 -18.75
C LEU A 212 -20.94 14.92 -18.42
N GLN A 213 -21.29 14.11 -19.42
CA GLN A 213 -21.51 12.68 -19.22
C GLN A 213 -20.22 12.00 -18.77
N THR A 214 -19.09 12.29 -19.43
CA THR A 214 -17.77 11.76 -19.06
C THR A 214 -17.39 12.13 -17.63
N GLN A 215 -17.55 13.42 -17.25
CA GLN A 215 -17.31 13.87 -15.87
C GLN A 215 -18.23 13.18 -14.85
N THR A 216 -19.47 12.89 -15.22
CA THR A 216 -20.42 12.22 -14.32
C THR A 216 -20.01 10.76 -14.09
N GLU A 217 -19.57 10.05 -15.13
CA GLU A 217 -19.06 8.67 -15.02
C GLU A 217 -17.78 8.60 -14.19
N GLU A 218 -16.86 9.56 -14.37
CA GLU A 218 -15.65 9.69 -13.54
C GLU A 218 -15.98 9.93 -12.06
N LEU A 219 -16.89 10.87 -11.77
CA LEU A 219 -17.32 11.18 -10.40
C LEU A 219 -18.01 9.99 -9.72
N GLN A 220 -18.84 9.23 -10.47
CA GLN A 220 -19.46 8.01 -9.94
C GLN A 220 -18.41 6.96 -9.58
N THR A 221 -17.40 6.78 -10.44
CA THR A 221 -16.29 5.86 -10.17
C THR A 221 -15.52 6.29 -8.92
N GLN A 222 -15.19 7.57 -8.80
CA GLN A 222 -14.52 8.11 -7.60
C GLN A 222 -15.35 7.96 -6.32
N GLN A 223 -16.67 8.15 -6.40
CA GLN A 223 -17.55 7.93 -5.24
C GLN A 223 -17.56 6.48 -4.79
N GLU A 224 -17.57 5.53 -5.73
CA GLU A 224 -17.54 4.10 -5.41
C GLU A 224 -16.20 3.68 -4.81
N GLU A 225 -15.08 4.14 -5.36
CA GLU A 225 -13.73 3.90 -4.80
C GLU A 225 -13.59 4.47 -3.37
N LEU A 226 -14.09 5.69 -3.14
CA LEU A 226 -14.11 6.30 -1.81
C LEU A 226 -14.98 5.52 -0.83
N ARG A 227 -16.13 5.01 -1.27
CA ARG A 227 -16.99 4.17 -0.43
C ARG A 227 -16.27 2.90 -0.01
N GLN A 228 -15.66 2.19 -0.96
CA GLN A 228 -14.89 0.97 -0.67
C GLN A 228 -13.71 1.24 0.27
N THR A 229 -12.98 2.34 0.05
CA THR A 229 -11.86 2.74 0.92
C THR A 229 -12.32 3.04 2.34
N ASN A 230 -13.47 3.72 2.50
CA ASN A 230 -14.05 3.99 3.82
C ASN A 230 -14.48 2.70 4.52
N GLU A 231 -15.12 1.77 3.80
CA GLU A 231 -15.50 0.46 4.36
C GLU A 231 -14.28 -0.34 4.83
N GLU A 232 -13.20 -0.40 4.03
CA GLU A 232 -11.94 -1.05 4.43
C GLU A 232 -11.31 -0.36 5.66
N LEU A 233 -11.33 0.98 5.70
CA LEU A 233 -10.77 1.74 6.82
C LEU A 233 -11.55 1.50 8.12
N GLU A 234 -12.88 1.42 8.03
CA GLU A 234 -13.73 1.06 9.18
C GLU A 234 -13.41 -0.35 9.69
N GLU A 235 -13.24 -1.34 8.80
CA GLU A 235 -12.88 -2.70 9.18
C GLU A 235 -11.50 -2.77 9.86
N ARG A 236 -10.49 -2.11 9.27
CA ARG A 236 -9.15 -2.01 9.87
C ARG A 236 -9.18 -1.33 11.23
N THR A 237 -10.01 -0.30 11.39
CA THR A 237 -10.16 0.41 12.67
C THR A 237 -10.73 -0.52 13.74
N ARG A 238 -11.77 -1.31 13.41
CA ARG A 238 -12.36 -2.30 14.34
C ARG A 238 -11.36 -3.38 14.74
N GLU A 239 -10.57 -3.90 13.81
CA GLU A 239 -9.56 -4.91 14.13
C GLU A 239 -8.43 -4.32 15.01
N LEU A 240 -8.00 -3.08 14.75
CA LEU A 240 -7.02 -2.39 15.61
C LEU A 240 -7.55 -2.17 17.03
N GLU A 241 -8.82 -1.80 17.19
CA GLU A 241 -9.46 -1.68 18.50
C GLU A 241 -9.45 -3.03 19.24
N ARG A 242 -9.81 -4.11 18.55
CA ARG A 242 -9.77 -5.47 19.12
C ARG A 242 -8.37 -5.92 19.51
N GLN A 243 -7.36 -5.61 18.69
CA GLN A 243 -5.95 -5.90 19.01
C GLN A 243 -5.48 -5.11 20.22
N LYS A 244 -5.85 -3.83 20.31
CA LYS A 244 -5.51 -2.97 21.45
C LYS A 244 -6.10 -3.50 22.76
N GLU A 245 -7.35 -3.98 22.73
CA GLU A 245 -8.00 -4.61 23.88
C GLU A 245 -7.26 -5.90 24.29
N ASN A 246 -6.97 -6.79 23.34
CA ASN A 246 -6.23 -8.04 23.61
C ASN A 246 -4.83 -7.79 24.19
N ILE A 247 -4.11 -6.80 23.67
CA ILE A 247 -2.79 -6.39 24.21
C ILE A 247 -2.94 -5.86 25.64
N ARG A 248 -3.99 -5.07 25.92
CA ARG A 248 -4.24 -4.54 27.26
C ARG A 248 -4.48 -5.67 28.26
N ASP A 249 -5.32 -6.65 27.91
CA ASP A 249 -5.62 -7.80 28.76
C ASP A 249 -4.38 -8.67 29.01
N LYS A 250 -3.59 -8.93 27.96
CA LYS A 250 -2.32 -9.67 28.07
C LYS A 250 -1.32 -8.96 28.95
N ASN A 251 -1.18 -7.64 28.81
CA ASN A 251 -0.27 -6.87 29.66
C ASN A 251 -0.71 -6.90 31.13
N GLN A 252 -2.01 -6.81 31.41
CA GLN A 252 -2.52 -6.91 32.78
C GLN A 252 -2.26 -8.30 33.37
N ALA A 253 -2.51 -9.37 32.61
CA ALA A 253 -2.24 -10.74 33.04
C ALA A 253 -0.73 -10.99 33.26
N LEU A 254 0.11 -10.43 32.40
CA LEU A 254 1.56 -10.51 32.52
C LEU A 254 2.05 -9.81 33.79
N GLU A 255 1.53 -8.63 34.11
CA GLU A 255 1.93 -7.90 35.31
C GLU A 255 1.51 -8.63 36.59
N GLN A 256 0.32 -9.25 36.59
CA GLN A 256 -0.11 -10.11 37.69
C GLN A 256 0.81 -11.34 37.84
N THR A 257 1.10 -12.03 36.73
CA THR A 257 1.98 -13.21 36.74
C THR A 257 3.38 -12.85 37.25
N LYS A 258 3.90 -11.68 36.86
CA LYS A 258 5.19 -11.18 37.31
C LYS A 258 5.20 -10.88 38.80
N ALA A 259 4.14 -10.27 39.33
CA ALA A 259 4.00 -10.03 40.77
C ALA A 259 3.97 -11.36 41.55
N ASP A 260 3.18 -12.33 41.10
CA ASP A 260 3.10 -13.65 41.73
C ASP A 260 4.46 -14.37 41.70
N MET A 261 5.16 -14.32 40.55
CA MET A 261 6.48 -14.91 40.41
C MET A 261 7.52 -14.29 41.34
N GLU A 262 7.48 -12.96 41.54
CA GLU A 262 8.39 -12.29 42.48
C GLU A 262 8.14 -12.74 43.92
N THR A 263 6.87 -12.86 44.33
CA THR A 263 6.54 -13.37 45.68
C THR A 263 7.00 -14.81 45.89
N ALA A 264 6.82 -15.67 44.89
CA ALA A 264 7.28 -17.05 44.92
C ALA A 264 8.81 -17.14 44.99
N LYS A 265 9.52 -16.30 44.23
CA LYS A 265 10.99 -16.23 44.24
C LYS A 265 11.51 -15.85 45.63
N VAL A 266 10.97 -14.79 46.25
CA VAL A 266 11.35 -14.38 47.60
C VAL A 266 11.10 -15.50 48.63
N ALA A 267 9.97 -16.21 48.52
CA ALA A 267 9.69 -17.34 49.40
C ALA A 267 10.67 -18.51 49.22
N ILE A 268 11.07 -18.79 47.99
CA ILE A 268 12.08 -19.82 47.68
C ILE A 268 13.44 -19.42 48.23
N GLU A 269 13.90 -18.19 48.01
CA GLU A 269 15.19 -17.70 48.52
C GLU A 269 15.24 -17.78 50.06
N LYS A 270 14.16 -17.41 50.74
CA LYS A 270 14.06 -17.55 52.20
C LYS A 270 14.20 -19.01 52.65
N LYS A 271 13.47 -19.93 52.00
CA LYS A 271 13.56 -21.37 52.32
C LYS A 271 14.94 -21.94 52.04
N ALA A 272 15.58 -21.55 50.95
CA ALA A 272 16.92 -21.98 50.60
C ALA A 272 17.93 -21.54 51.68
N HIS A 273 17.84 -20.30 52.14
CA HIS A 273 18.69 -19.77 53.20
C HIS A 273 18.47 -20.48 54.54
N GLU A 274 17.22 -20.73 54.92
CA GLU A 274 16.90 -21.50 56.14
C GLU A 274 17.48 -22.93 56.08
N LEU A 275 17.40 -23.59 54.92
CA LEU A 275 17.96 -24.92 54.71
C LEU A 275 19.49 -24.92 54.79
N GLU A 276 20.15 -23.91 54.21
CA GLU A 276 21.60 -23.75 54.26
C GLU A 276 22.10 -23.56 55.69
N LEU A 277 21.45 -22.68 56.47
CA LEU A 277 21.76 -22.48 57.88
C LEU A 277 21.57 -23.78 58.68
N ALA A 278 20.47 -24.50 58.47
CA ALA A 278 20.22 -25.78 59.13
C ALA A 278 21.30 -26.83 58.79
N SER A 279 21.73 -26.90 57.53
CA SER A 279 22.81 -27.80 57.07
C SER A 279 24.15 -27.45 57.72
N LYS A 280 24.48 -26.15 57.80
CA LYS A 280 25.70 -25.66 58.45
C LYS A 280 25.72 -26.01 59.94
N TYR A 281 24.63 -25.72 60.66
CA TYR A 281 24.51 -26.04 62.08
C TYR A 281 24.59 -27.56 62.33
N LYS A 282 23.94 -28.38 61.51
CA LYS A 282 24.04 -29.84 61.59
C LYS A 282 25.50 -30.30 61.44
N SER A 283 26.22 -29.74 60.48
CA SER A 283 27.63 -30.10 60.21
C SER A 283 28.58 -29.70 61.34
N GLU A 284 28.45 -28.47 61.85
CA GLU A 284 29.27 -27.97 62.97
C GLU A 284 29.02 -28.76 64.25
N PHE A 285 27.75 -29.06 64.55
CA PHE A 285 27.38 -29.88 65.71
C PHE A 285 28.04 -31.26 65.67
N LEU A 286 27.95 -31.96 64.53
CA LEU A 286 28.50 -33.31 64.40
C LEU A 286 30.03 -33.33 64.49
N ALA A 287 30.71 -32.36 63.87
CA ALA A 287 32.16 -32.21 63.96
C ALA A 287 32.63 -32.00 65.40
N ASN A 288 31.98 -31.10 66.14
CA ASN A 288 32.34 -30.79 67.52
C ASN A 288 32.06 -31.98 68.45
N MET A 289 30.88 -32.58 68.36
CA MET A 289 30.51 -33.74 69.21
C MET A 289 31.46 -34.91 69.04
N SER A 290 31.94 -35.18 67.83
CA SER A 290 32.89 -36.27 67.64
C SER A 290 34.26 -36.01 68.26
N HIS A 291 34.78 -34.79 68.16
CA HIS A 291 36.03 -34.42 68.83
C HIS A 291 35.93 -34.56 70.35
N GLU A 292 34.78 -34.17 70.92
CA GLU A 292 34.52 -34.28 72.35
C GLU A 292 34.32 -35.72 72.81
N LEU A 293 33.80 -36.62 71.96
CA LEU A 293 33.65 -38.04 72.28
C LEU A 293 34.92 -38.86 72.05
N ARG A 294 35.73 -38.53 71.04
CA ARG A 294 36.98 -39.25 70.70
C ARG A 294 38.01 -39.18 71.81
N THR A 295 38.19 -38.02 72.40
CA THR A 295 39.24 -37.74 73.39
C THR A 295 39.11 -38.59 74.67
N PRO A 296 37.94 -38.64 75.36
CA PRO A 296 37.77 -39.50 76.53
C PRO A 296 37.79 -40.99 76.16
N LEU A 297 37.26 -41.37 75.00
CA LEU A 297 37.20 -42.76 74.57
C LEU A 297 38.59 -43.34 74.24
N ASN A 298 39.45 -42.58 73.55
CA ASN A 298 40.84 -42.98 73.32
C ASN A 298 41.62 -43.18 74.63
N SER A 299 41.36 -42.32 75.61
CA SER A 299 42.00 -42.42 76.92
C SER A 299 41.58 -43.70 77.65
N LEU A 300 40.28 -44.05 77.59
CA LEU A 300 39.76 -45.32 78.12
C LEU A 300 40.33 -46.53 77.37
N LEU A 301 40.48 -46.43 76.04
CA LEU A 301 41.04 -47.51 75.23
C LEU A 301 42.50 -47.79 75.53
N ILE A 302 43.33 -46.76 75.72
CA ILE A 302 44.74 -46.95 76.11
C ILE A 302 44.82 -47.68 77.45
N LEU A 303 43.99 -47.30 78.42
CA LEU A 303 43.96 -47.96 79.73
C LEU A 303 43.49 -49.41 79.62
N ALA A 304 42.45 -49.68 78.83
CA ALA A 304 41.95 -51.02 78.60
C ALA A 304 42.98 -51.91 77.86
N GLN A 305 43.71 -51.36 76.89
CA GLN A 305 44.80 -52.05 76.18
C GLN A 305 45.94 -52.40 77.14
N LEU A 306 46.40 -51.44 77.95
CA LEU A 306 47.47 -51.66 78.93
C LEU A 306 47.11 -52.73 79.97
N LEU A 307 45.84 -52.77 80.40
CA LEU A 307 45.33 -53.83 81.27
C LEU A 307 45.27 -55.19 80.53
N SER A 308 44.86 -55.21 79.27
CA SER A 308 44.77 -56.43 78.47
C SER A 308 46.13 -57.08 78.16
N GLU A 309 47.20 -56.29 78.07
CA GLU A 309 48.55 -56.78 77.82
C GLU A 309 49.19 -57.42 79.07
N ASN A 310 48.66 -57.12 80.27
CA ASN A 310 49.07 -57.69 81.55
C ASN A 310 50.60 -57.78 81.72
N MET A 311 51.35 -56.74 81.32
CA MET A 311 52.82 -56.79 81.25
C MET A 311 53.51 -57.16 82.59
N ASN A 312 52.85 -56.84 83.71
CA ASN A 312 53.37 -57.10 85.06
C ASN A 312 52.87 -58.43 85.64
N GLY A 313 52.02 -59.19 84.92
CA GLY A 313 51.48 -60.49 85.34
C GLY A 313 50.61 -60.46 86.59
N ASN A 314 49.99 -59.31 86.89
CA ASN A 314 49.26 -59.05 88.13
C ASN A 314 47.74 -59.19 88.02
N LEU A 315 47.21 -59.43 86.81
CA LEU A 315 45.79 -59.66 86.54
C LEU A 315 45.53 -61.16 86.32
N THR A 316 44.37 -61.63 86.79
CA THR A 316 43.85 -62.98 86.49
C THR A 316 43.39 -63.09 85.04
N GLU A 317 43.29 -64.31 84.51
CA GLU A 317 42.82 -64.53 83.12
C GLU A 317 41.45 -63.91 82.85
N GLN A 318 40.51 -63.98 83.81
CA GLN A 318 39.20 -63.31 83.70
C GLN A 318 39.30 -61.78 83.67
N GLU A 319 40.22 -61.17 84.44
CA GLU A 319 40.42 -59.72 84.44
C GLU A 319 41.06 -59.22 83.13
N VAL A 320 41.97 -60.01 82.56
CA VAL A 320 42.52 -59.76 81.22
C VAL A 320 41.42 -59.86 80.15
N GLU A 321 40.53 -60.86 80.25
CA GLU A 321 39.38 -61.02 79.34
C GLU A 321 38.39 -59.84 79.44
N TYR A 322 38.14 -59.34 80.65
CA TYR A 322 37.34 -58.11 80.85
C TYR A 322 38.00 -56.88 80.23
N ALA A 323 39.31 -56.71 80.40
CA ALA A 323 40.04 -55.59 79.78
C ALA A 323 40.01 -55.68 78.25
N GLN A 324 40.14 -56.89 77.69
CA GLN A 324 40.00 -57.14 76.24
C GLN A 324 38.58 -56.82 75.75
N THR A 325 37.56 -57.16 76.52
CA THR A 325 36.16 -56.86 76.18
C THR A 325 35.87 -55.35 76.23
N ILE A 326 36.39 -54.63 77.23
CA ILE A 326 36.27 -53.16 77.32
C ILE A 326 37.01 -52.50 76.16
N TYR A 327 38.19 -53.02 75.82
CA TYR A 327 38.96 -52.51 74.69
C TYR A 327 38.23 -52.75 73.35
N SER A 328 37.70 -53.95 73.11
CA SER A 328 36.97 -54.24 71.88
C SER A 328 35.71 -53.37 71.77
N ALA A 329 34.92 -53.28 72.84
CA ALA A 329 33.69 -52.49 72.85
C ALA A 329 33.96 -50.98 72.68
N GLY A 330 35.03 -50.45 73.28
CA GLY A 330 35.41 -49.05 73.10
C GLY A 330 35.98 -48.77 71.70
N SER A 331 36.71 -49.72 71.10
CA SER A 331 37.24 -49.62 69.74
C SER A 331 36.11 -49.65 68.72
N ASP A 332 35.10 -50.50 68.93
CA ASP A 332 33.90 -50.56 68.11
C ASP A 332 33.11 -49.24 68.18
N LEU A 333 32.95 -48.67 69.38
CA LEU A 333 32.28 -47.39 69.56
C LEU A 333 33.02 -46.23 68.87
N LEU A 334 34.36 -46.23 68.97
CA LEU A 334 35.20 -45.23 68.31
C LEU A 334 35.06 -45.32 66.78
N THR A 335 35.01 -46.55 66.25
CA THR A 335 34.79 -46.82 64.83
C THR A 335 33.43 -46.26 64.40
N LEU A 336 32.37 -46.53 65.15
CA LEU A 336 31.02 -46.07 64.85
C LEU A 336 30.88 -44.53 64.90
N ILE A 337 31.56 -43.87 65.84
CA ILE A 337 31.61 -42.40 65.91
C ILE A 337 32.32 -41.81 64.68
N ASN A 338 33.43 -42.42 64.25
CA ASN A 338 34.16 -42.00 63.05
C ASN A 338 33.32 -42.23 61.78
N GLU A 339 32.55 -43.32 61.72
CA GLU A 339 31.64 -43.60 60.59
C GLU A 339 30.49 -42.59 60.51
N ILE A 340 29.87 -42.21 61.63
CA ILE A 340 28.83 -41.16 61.66
C ILE A 340 29.40 -39.81 61.21
N LEU A 341 30.63 -39.49 61.59
CA LEU A 341 31.31 -38.29 61.12
C LEU A 341 31.58 -38.31 59.62
N ASP A 342 32.14 -39.41 59.11
CA ASP A 342 32.44 -39.55 57.70
C ASP A 342 31.14 -39.41 56.90
N LEU A 343 30.04 -40.05 57.32
CA LEU A 343 28.71 -39.87 56.73
C LEU A 343 28.27 -38.39 56.73
N SER A 344 28.45 -37.69 57.85
CA SER A 344 28.10 -36.28 57.96
C SER A 344 28.92 -35.39 57.02
N LYS A 345 30.20 -35.72 56.81
CA LYS A 345 31.07 -35.03 55.84
C LYS A 345 30.69 -35.36 54.39
N VAL A 346 30.27 -36.60 54.10
CA VAL A 346 29.71 -36.98 52.78
C VAL A 346 28.47 -36.14 52.49
N GLU A 347 27.50 -36.11 53.42
CA GLU A 347 26.26 -35.35 53.26
C GLU A 347 26.49 -33.85 53.07
N ALA A 348 27.51 -33.30 53.73
CA ALA A 348 27.90 -31.90 53.60
C ALA A 348 28.80 -31.60 52.39
N GLY A 349 29.19 -32.60 51.60
CA GLY A 349 30.09 -32.46 50.45
C GLY A 349 31.53 -32.03 50.81
N LYS A 350 31.95 -32.21 52.06
CA LYS A 350 33.26 -31.76 52.60
C LYS A 350 34.32 -32.86 52.66
N ILE A 351 34.09 -34.00 52.00
CA ILE A 351 35.11 -35.03 51.89
C ILE A 351 36.06 -34.66 50.76
N GLU A 352 37.31 -34.41 51.12
CA GLU A 352 38.41 -34.35 50.17
C GLU A 352 38.85 -35.78 49.85
N VAL A 353 38.85 -36.11 48.56
CA VAL A 353 39.37 -37.38 48.03
C VAL A 353 40.75 -37.06 47.46
N ASN A 354 41.77 -37.77 47.92
CA ASN A 354 43.14 -37.56 47.46
C ASN A 354 43.58 -38.76 46.61
N PRO A 355 43.33 -38.72 45.28
CA PRO A 355 43.69 -39.82 44.42
C PRO A 355 45.21 -39.91 44.26
N GLU A 356 45.74 -41.11 44.48
CA GLU A 356 47.16 -41.44 44.29
C GLU A 356 47.33 -42.72 43.48
N ASP A 357 48.50 -42.91 42.89
CA ASP A 357 48.82 -44.12 42.13
C ASP A 357 49.22 -45.25 43.08
N TRP A 358 48.26 -46.11 43.41
CA TRP A 358 48.43 -47.20 44.36
C TRP A 358 48.59 -48.56 43.67
N ALA A 359 49.52 -49.39 44.12
CA ALA A 359 49.73 -50.72 43.55
C ALA A 359 48.67 -51.69 44.06
N LEU A 360 47.97 -52.38 43.15
CA LEU A 360 46.92 -53.33 43.50
C LEU A 360 47.43 -54.48 44.39
N VAL A 361 48.70 -54.85 44.22
CA VAL A 361 49.36 -55.88 45.03
C VAL A 361 49.40 -55.48 46.51
N GLU A 362 49.68 -54.21 46.81
CA GLU A 362 49.73 -53.71 48.19
C GLU A 362 48.35 -53.80 48.88
N LEU A 363 47.27 -53.46 48.16
CA LEU A 363 45.89 -53.62 48.66
C LEU A 363 45.61 -55.08 49.04
N VAL A 364 45.97 -56.02 48.16
CA VAL A 364 45.72 -57.44 48.33
C VAL A 364 46.53 -58.01 49.49
N GLU A 365 47.80 -57.64 49.61
CA GLU A 365 48.66 -58.05 50.73
C GLU A 365 48.11 -57.57 52.07
N VAL A 366 47.66 -56.31 52.15
CA VAL A 366 47.09 -55.74 53.38
C VAL A 366 45.78 -56.45 53.76
N ILE A 367 44.92 -56.76 52.79
CA ILE A 367 43.68 -57.50 53.03
C ILE A 367 43.96 -58.93 53.47
N GLU A 368 44.82 -59.64 52.74
CA GLU A 368 45.17 -61.04 53.05
C GLU A 368 45.77 -61.13 54.46
N TYR A 369 46.74 -60.26 54.79
CA TYR A 369 47.37 -60.22 56.11
C TYR A 369 46.36 -59.99 57.24
N LYS A 370 45.39 -59.09 57.03
CA LYS A 370 44.41 -58.72 58.06
C LYS A 370 43.33 -59.78 58.25
N PHE A 371 42.80 -60.35 57.17
CA PHE A 371 41.59 -61.17 57.23
C PHE A 371 41.84 -62.68 57.16
N ARG A 372 42.98 -63.13 56.61
CA ARG A 372 43.33 -64.56 56.57
C ARG A 372 43.37 -65.20 57.96
N PRO A 373 44.04 -64.61 58.98
CA PRO A 373 44.05 -65.20 60.32
C PRO A 373 42.66 -65.24 60.99
N VAL A 374 41.81 -64.27 60.68
CA VAL A 374 40.43 -64.18 61.21
C VAL A 374 39.55 -65.26 60.60
N ALA A 375 39.66 -65.49 59.29
CA ALA A 375 38.96 -66.56 58.59
C ALA A 375 39.43 -67.95 59.05
N ASP A 376 40.75 -68.15 59.17
CA ASP A 376 41.33 -69.42 59.62
C ASP A 376 40.88 -69.75 61.06
N LYS A 377 40.83 -68.75 61.96
CA LYS A 377 40.31 -68.92 63.33
C LYS A 377 38.83 -69.32 63.36
N LYS A 378 38.04 -68.90 62.37
CA LYS A 378 36.64 -69.29 62.19
C LYS A 378 36.44 -70.57 61.36
N GLY A 379 37.50 -71.13 60.78
CA GLY A 379 37.42 -72.29 59.88
C GLY A 379 36.79 -72.00 58.52
N LEU A 380 36.78 -70.73 58.08
CA LEU A 380 36.24 -70.30 56.79
C LEU A 380 37.32 -70.31 55.72
N VAL A 381 36.95 -70.68 54.48
CA VAL A 381 37.87 -70.56 53.34
C VAL A 381 37.91 -69.10 52.87
N PHE A 382 39.08 -68.46 52.94
CA PHE A 382 39.26 -67.10 52.41
C PHE A 382 40.01 -67.12 51.08
N GLN A 383 39.40 -66.56 50.03
CA GLN A 383 39.98 -66.52 48.70
C GLN A 383 39.93 -65.12 48.07
N ILE A 384 41.08 -64.61 47.63
CA ILE A 384 41.16 -63.41 46.80
C ILE A 384 41.42 -63.82 45.34
N THR A 385 40.57 -63.37 44.42
CA THR A 385 40.69 -63.64 42.99
C THR A 385 40.82 -62.35 42.21
N ILE A 386 41.89 -62.21 41.42
CA ILE A 386 42.14 -61.06 40.55
C ILE A 386 42.03 -61.50 39.09
N ALA A 387 41.16 -60.86 38.32
CA ALA A 387 41.03 -61.15 36.89
C ALA A 387 42.26 -60.65 36.09
N LYS A 388 42.62 -61.34 35.01
CA LYS A 388 43.83 -61.07 34.21
C LYS A 388 43.84 -59.70 33.52
N ASP A 389 42.68 -59.05 33.42
CA ASP A 389 42.50 -57.79 32.72
C ASP A 389 42.40 -56.57 33.65
N VAL A 390 42.78 -56.73 34.92
CA VAL A 390 42.85 -55.64 35.91
C VAL A 390 44.23 -54.96 35.85
N PRO A 391 44.31 -53.61 35.80
CA PRO A 391 45.58 -52.90 35.83
C PRO A 391 46.30 -53.09 37.17
N GLN A 392 47.64 -53.15 37.14
CA GLN A 392 48.46 -53.35 38.35
C GLN A 392 48.55 -52.11 39.25
N ARG A 393 48.22 -50.92 38.72
CA ARG A 393 48.18 -49.66 39.46
C ARG A 393 46.82 -49.02 39.32
N LEU A 394 46.31 -48.49 40.43
CA LEU A 394 45.01 -47.86 40.56
C LEU A 394 45.22 -46.38 40.87
N HIS A 395 44.52 -45.49 40.17
CA HIS A 395 44.51 -44.07 40.53
C HIS A 395 43.27 -43.81 41.39
N THR A 396 43.44 -43.86 42.72
CA THR A 396 42.34 -43.82 43.69
C THR A 396 42.84 -43.32 45.04
N ASP A 397 41.92 -42.93 45.91
CA ASP A 397 42.24 -42.74 47.33
C ASP A 397 42.38 -44.12 48.00
N ALA A 398 43.62 -44.50 48.33
CA ALA A 398 43.94 -45.80 48.89
C ALA A 398 43.25 -46.03 50.24
N HIS A 399 43.21 -44.99 51.09
CA HIS A 399 42.62 -45.07 52.42
C HIS A 399 41.11 -45.32 52.36
N ARG A 400 40.40 -44.58 51.50
CA ARG A 400 38.95 -44.74 51.32
C ARG A 400 38.59 -46.07 50.66
N LEU A 401 39.34 -46.49 49.64
CA LEU A 401 39.12 -47.79 49.00
C LEU A 401 39.32 -48.94 50.00
N GLN A 402 40.39 -48.87 50.80
CA GLN A 402 40.67 -49.85 51.84
C GLN A 402 39.57 -49.85 52.92
N GLN A 403 39.06 -48.69 53.32
CA GLN A 403 37.94 -48.57 54.27
C GLN A 403 36.69 -49.27 53.75
N ILE A 404 36.30 -49.04 52.48
CA ILE A 404 35.15 -49.70 51.85
C ILE A 404 35.33 -51.21 51.86
N ILE A 405 36.47 -51.71 51.40
CA ILE A 405 36.72 -53.16 51.30
C ILE A 405 36.81 -53.80 52.69
N ASN A 406 37.44 -53.13 53.66
CA ASN A 406 37.48 -53.60 55.05
C ASN A 406 36.07 -53.73 55.64
N ASN A 407 35.18 -52.76 55.41
CA ASN A 407 33.82 -52.79 55.93
C ASN A 407 33.01 -53.93 55.30
N LEU A 408 33.15 -54.16 53.98
CA LEU A 408 32.48 -55.27 53.31
C LEU A 408 33.00 -56.64 53.79
N LEU A 409 34.31 -56.82 53.87
CA LEU A 409 34.93 -58.08 54.30
C LEU A 409 34.71 -58.38 55.79
N SER A 410 34.77 -57.35 56.65
CA SER A 410 34.47 -57.50 58.07
C SER A 410 33.02 -57.91 58.28
N ASN A 411 32.08 -57.36 57.50
CA ASN A 411 30.69 -57.78 57.54
C ASN A 411 30.54 -59.22 57.04
N ALA A 412 31.09 -59.57 55.88
CA ALA A 412 31.03 -60.92 55.34
C ALA A 412 31.56 -61.95 56.37
N LEU A 413 32.80 -61.82 56.83
CA LEU A 413 33.37 -62.74 57.82
C LEU A 413 32.63 -62.75 59.16
N LYS A 414 31.96 -61.65 59.55
CA LYS A 414 31.16 -61.60 60.78
C LYS A 414 29.88 -62.44 60.65
N PHE A 415 29.23 -62.41 59.48
CA PHE A 415 27.92 -63.02 59.25
C PHE A 415 27.96 -64.40 58.57
N THR A 416 29.10 -64.82 57.99
CA THR A 416 29.30 -66.20 57.52
C THR A 416 29.66 -67.12 58.68
N SER A 417 28.88 -68.19 58.84
CA SER A 417 29.08 -69.19 59.91
C SER A 417 29.92 -70.39 59.43
N GLU A 418 29.67 -70.87 58.21
CA GLU A 418 30.35 -71.99 57.57
C GLU A 418 30.41 -71.71 56.05
N GLY A 419 31.49 -72.07 55.36
CA GLY A 419 31.64 -71.86 53.91
C GLY A 419 32.90 -71.09 53.52
N GLU A 420 32.79 -70.23 52.50
CA GLU A 420 33.91 -69.45 51.96
C GLU A 420 33.56 -67.97 51.82
N VAL A 421 34.51 -67.09 52.14
CA VAL A 421 34.39 -65.66 51.83
C VAL A 421 35.38 -65.34 50.71
N LYS A 422 34.87 -64.78 49.61
CA LYS A 422 35.64 -64.51 48.41
C LYS A 422 35.62 -63.04 48.03
N LEU A 423 36.81 -62.46 47.88
CA LEU A 423 37.00 -61.15 47.27
C LEU A 423 37.36 -61.32 45.79
N THR A 424 36.51 -60.85 44.89
CA THR A 424 36.79 -60.85 43.45
C THR A 424 37.04 -59.41 42.97
N ILE A 425 38.16 -59.22 42.27
CA ILE A 425 38.56 -57.95 41.68
C ILE A 425 38.57 -58.13 40.16
N GLU A 426 37.69 -57.41 39.48
CA GLU A 426 37.53 -57.49 38.03
C GLU A 426 37.36 -56.11 37.38
N SER A 427 37.75 -55.99 36.10
CA SER A 427 37.41 -54.78 35.32
C SER A 427 35.92 -54.81 34.99
N LEU A 428 35.22 -53.69 35.15
CA LEU A 428 33.80 -53.59 34.80
C LEU A 428 33.58 -53.81 33.29
N LYS A 429 32.97 -54.93 32.91
CA LYS A 429 32.69 -55.31 31.51
C LYS A 429 31.25 -55.09 31.05
N SER A 430 30.32 -54.79 31.97
CA SER A 430 28.88 -54.75 31.67
C SER A 430 28.45 -53.43 30.98
N PRO A 431 27.92 -53.47 29.74
CA PRO A 431 27.41 -52.28 29.03
C PRO A 431 26.23 -51.60 29.75
N GLN A 432 25.50 -52.36 30.56
CA GLN A 432 24.30 -51.89 31.26
C GLN A 432 24.66 -51.15 32.56
N ALA A 433 25.69 -51.60 33.29
CA ALA A 433 26.24 -50.87 34.43
C ALA A 433 26.94 -49.58 34.01
N GLN A 434 27.62 -49.59 32.86
CA GLN A 434 28.25 -48.39 32.27
C GLN A 434 27.23 -47.30 31.93
N LYS A 435 26.03 -47.65 31.42
CA LYS A 435 24.95 -46.70 31.14
C LYS A 435 24.33 -46.08 32.40
N THR A 436 24.31 -46.81 33.52
CA THR A 436 23.75 -46.33 34.78
C THR A 436 24.75 -45.48 35.57
N LEU A 437 26.05 -45.78 35.48
CA LEU A 437 27.10 -45.09 36.24
C LEU A 437 27.69 -43.86 35.51
N ALA A 438 27.73 -43.85 34.18
CA ALA A 438 28.29 -42.73 33.40
C ALA A 438 27.64 -41.36 33.67
N PRO A 439 26.30 -41.23 33.87
CA PRO A 439 25.68 -39.95 34.20
C PRO A 439 26.07 -39.40 35.58
N LEU A 440 26.41 -40.29 36.54
CA LEU A 440 26.71 -39.91 37.92
C LEU A 440 28.09 -39.26 38.09
N PHE A 441 29.04 -39.55 37.19
CA PHE A 441 30.42 -39.04 37.27
C PHE A 441 30.75 -37.99 36.21
N GLN A 442 29.74 -37.47 35.48
CA GLN A 442 29.88 -36.42 34.46
C GLN A 442 31.01 -36.68 33.44
N MET A 443 31.26 -37.93 33.08
CA MET A 443 32.31 -38.27 32.13
C MET A 443 31.80 -38.13 30.69
N GLU A 444 32.44 -37.26 29.90
CA GLU A 444 32.20 -37.15 28.46
C GLU A 444 32.92 -38.29 27.72
N GLY A 445 32.17 -39.31 27.28
CA GLY A 445 32.66 -40.37 26.38
C GLY A 445 32.44 -41.80 26.91
N PRO A 446 32.61 -42.83 26.05
CA PRO A 446 32.46 -44.21 26.46
C PRO A 446 33.57 -44.60 27.43
N LEU A 447 33.18 -45.23 28.55
CA LEU A 447 34.10 -45.72 29.59
C LEU A 447 35.10 -46.71 28.98
N GLN A 448 36.39 -46.34 28.91
CA GLN A 448 37.39 -47.26 28.35
C GLN A 448 37.68 -48.39 29.34
N LYS A 449 38.19 -49.53 28.85
CA LYS A 449 38.61 -50.65 29.71
C LYS A 449 39.58 -50.17 30.79
N GLY A 450 39.37 -50.61 32.04
CA GLY A 450 40.18 -50.20 33.18
C GLY A 450 39.76 -48.91 33.90
N HIS A 451 38.74 -48.18 33.40
CA HIS A 451 38.25 -46.96 34.09
C HIS A 451 37.49 -47.26 35.39
N PHE A 452 36.86 -48.42 35.49
CA PHE A 452 36.14 -48.86 36.68
C PHE A 452 36.46 -50.31 37.00
N MET A 453 36.70 -50.56 38.28
CA MET A 453 36.85 -51.91 38.82
C MET A 453 35.66 -52.25 39.68
N VAL A 454 35.33 -53.53 39.70
CA VAL A 454 34.32 -54.10 40.57
C VAL A 454 35.05 -54.90 41.63
N PHE A 455 34.78 -54.54 42.88
CA PHE A 455 35.13 -55.33 44.05
C PHE A 455 33.84 -56.00 44.51
N SER A 456 33.79 -57.32 44.41
CA SER A 456 32.67 -58.10 44.94
C SER A 456 33.16 -58.97 46.08
N VAL A 457 32.41 -58.93 47.18
CA VAL A 457 32.56 -59.83 48.31
C VAL A 457 31.35 -60.76 48.27
N SER A 458 31.60 -62.06 48.23
CA SER A 458 30.57 -63.10 48.35
C SER A 458 30.90 -64.00 49.54
N ASP A 459 29.88 -64.32 50.33
CA ASP A 459 29.93 -65.19 51.50
C ASP A 459 29.17 -66.52 51.32
#